data_AF-A0A9Q0NUL4-F1
#
_entry.id   AF-A0A9Q0NUL4-F1
#
_cell.length_a   1.000
_cell.length_b   1.000
_cell.length_c   1.000
_cell.angle_alpha   90.00
_cell.angle_beta   90.00
_cell.angle_gamma   90.00
#
_symmetry.space_group_name_H-M   'P 1'
#
loop_
_entity.id
_entity.type
_entity.pdbx_description
1 polymer ?
#
loop_
_entity_poly.entity_id
_entity_poly.type
_entity_poly.pdbx_seq_one_letter_code
_entity_poly.pdbx_strand_id
1 'polypeptide(L)'
;MFSLFYGLWKYMFSKTEFHVLILGIDKAGKTTLLEKLNGKFKTWCFWDLGGQPGLRTIWEKYFEEAHALIYVIDAACPSRFEDAKSALEKVLRHDDLQGAPLLILANKQMKLDRYLDLKKLDERVYMFEAVSAYDGMGIKESVKRLMEVMERSKRTEMLRACAGVTTGRGA
;
A
#
# COMPACT_ATOMS: atom_id res chain seq x y z
N MET A 1 -35.15 6.53 -20.17
CA MET A 1 -34.27 5.42 -20.60
C MET A 1 -32.79 5.78 -20.73
N PHE A 2 -32.37 7.05 -20.64
CA PHE A 2 -30.96 7.46 -20.76
C PHE A 2 -30.13 7.37 -19.46
N SER A 3 -30.76 7.31 -18.28
CA SER A 3 -30.05 7.30 -16.98
C SER A 3 -29.29 5.99 -16.71
N LEU A 4 -29.88 4.83 -17.04
CA LEU A 4 -29.22 3.53 -16.87
C LEU A 4 -28.01 3.34 -17.78
N PHE A 5 -28.08 3.82 -19.03
CA PHE A 5 -26.94 3.77 -19.95
C PHE A 5 -25.83 4.74 -19.55
N TYR A 6 -26.16 5.93 -19.02
CA TYR A 6 -25.14 6.86 -18.51
C TYR A 6 -24.45 6.34 -17.26
N GLY A 7 -25.21 5.71 -16.35
CA GLY A 7 -24.66 5.02 -15.18
C GLY A 7 -23.76 3.85 -15.57
N LEU A 8 -24.16 3.04 -16.54
CA LEU A 8 -23.36 1.92 -17.07
C LEU A 8 -22.13 2.41 -17.86
N TRP A 9 -22.25 3.52 -18.59
CA TRP A 9 -21.14 4.15 -19.31
C TRP A 9 -20.14 4.78 -18.34
N LYS A 10 -20.61 5.48 -17.30
CA LYS A 10 -19.77 5.98 -16.21
C LYS A 10 -19.18 4.84 -15.39
N TYR A 11 -19.87 3.71 -15.24
CA TYR A 11 -19.33 2.47 -14.65
C TYR A 11 -18.20 1.88 -15.50
N MET A 12 -18.34 1.88 -16.83
CA MET A 12 -17.29 1.43 -17.75
C MET A 12 -16.14 2.44 -17.94
N PHE A 13 -16.36 3.75 -17.70
CA PHE A 13 -15.38 4.82 -17.96
C PHE A 13 -14.91 5.60 -16.72
N SER A 14 -15.40 5.29 -15.52
CA SER A 14 -14.83 5.78 -14.26
C SER A 14 -13.47 5.12 -14.08
N LYS A 15 -12.39 5.88 -14.31
CA LYS A 15 -11.04 5.46 -13.94
C LYS A 15 -10.98 5.38 -12.41
N THR A 16 -11.26 4.21 -11.85
CA THR A 16 -11.06 3.98 -10.41
C THR A 16 -9.56 4.07 -10.12
N GLU A 17 -9.15 5.13 -9.45
CA GLU A 17 -7.78 5.29 -8.98
C GLU A 17 -7.50 4.24 -7.90
N PHE A 18 -6.36 3.56 -8.01
CA PHE A 18 -5.94 2.62 -6.97
C PHE A 18 -5.35 3.39 -5.80
N HIS A 19 -5.89 3.18 -4.61
CA HIS A 19 -5.36 3.79 -3.39
C HIS A 19 -4.37 2.84 -2.72
N VAL A 20 -3.12 3.27 -2.58
CA VAL A 20 -2.05 2.50 -1.94
C VAL A 20 -1.51 3.27 -0.77
N LEU A 21 -1.48 2.62 0.38
CA LEU A 21 -1.02 3.25 1.62
C LEU A 21 0.48 2.94 1.82
N ILE A 22 1.29 3.99 1.93
CA ILE A 22 2.72 3.89 2.25
C ILE A 22 2.90 4.12 3.75
N LEU A 23 3.24 3.05 4.47
CA LEU A 23 3.45 3.02 5.91
C LEU A 23 4.88 2.65 6.26
N GLY A 24 5.23 2.87 7.53
CA GLY A 24 6.56 2.59 8.04
C GLY A 24 6.98 3.60 9.11
N ILE A 25 7.95 3.21 9.91
CA ILE A 25 8.51 4.06 10.97
C ILE A 25 9.10 5.36 10.41
N ASP A 26 9.32 6.34 11.29
CA ASP A 26 9.93 7.60 10.89
C ASP A 26 11.35 7.38 10.33
N LYS A 27 11.73 8.19 9.34
CA LYS A 27 13.02 8.16 8.63
C LYS A 27 13.33 6.83 7.90
N ALA A 28 12.33 5.99 7.64
CA ALA A 28 12.49 4.77 6.84
C ALA A 28 12.71 5.05 5.34
N GLY A 29 12.37 6.25 4.85
CA GLY A 29 12.51 6.65 3.44
C GLY A 29 11.21 6.61 2.63
N LYS A 30 10.04 6.71 3.29
CA LYS A 30 8.72 6.72 2.65
C LYS A 30 8.51 7.89 1.69
N THR A 31 8.85 9.11 2.12
CA THR A 31 8.72 10.30 1.27
C THR A 31 9.64 10.23 0.05
N THR A 32 10.88 9.76 0.22
CA THR A 32 11.80 9.51 -0.92
C THR A 32 11.24 8.45 -1.86
N LEU A 33 10.62 7.40 -1.34
CA LEU A 33 9.94 6.40 -2.15
C LEU A 33 8.79 7.04 -2.95
N LEU A 34 7.94 7.85 -2.30
CA LEU A 34 6.82 8.54 -2.95
C LEU A 34 7.31 9.43 -4.10
N GLU A 35 8.38 10.20 -3.90
CA GLU A 35 8.97 11.04 -4.95
C GLU A 35 9.41 10.22 -6.17
N LYS A 36 9.98 9.02 -5.96
CA LYS A 36 10.40 8.13 -7.06
C LYS A 36 9.22 7.50 -7.80
N LEU A 37 8.06 7.41 -7.17
CA LEU A 37 6.82 6.89 -7.73
C LEU A 37 5.98 7.98 -8.40
N ASN A 38 6.12 9.24 -7.95
CA ASN A 38 5.34 10.36 -8.43
C ASN A 38 5.51 10.54 -9.95
N GLY A 39 4.40 10.71 -10.66
CA GLY A 39 4.36 10.85 -12.11
C GLY A 39 4.57 9.55 -12.92
N LYS A 40 4.97 8.43 -12.30
CA LYS A 40 5.16 7.14 -13.01
C LYS A 40 3.88 6.32 -13.13
N PHE A 41 2.96 6.45 -12.17
CA PHE A 41 1.73 5.66 -12.09
C PHE A 41 0.51 6.57 -12.09
N LYS A 42 -0.01 6.91 -13.28
CA LYS A 42 -1.07 7.92 -13.45
C LYS A 42 -2.44 7.53 -12.88
N THR A 43 -2.68 6.24 -12.63
CA THR A 43 -3.95 5.72 -12.10
C THR A 43 -3.84 5.28 -10.65
N TRP A 44 -2.75 5.65 -9.97
CA TRP A 44 -2.42 5.22 -8.62
C TRP A 44 -2.27 6.44 -7.72
N CYS A 45 -2.98 6.43 -6.61
CA CYS A 45 -2.89 7.40 -5.55
C CYS A 45 -2.10 6.78 -4.40
N PHE A 46 -0.95 7.35 -4.09
CA PHE A 46 -0.10 6.90 -2.99
C PHE A 46 -0.26 7.85 -1.81
N TRP A 47 -0.67 7.31 -0.66
CA TRP A 47 -0.79 8.07 0.58
C TRP A 47 0.43 7.83 1.47
N ASP A 48 1.30 8.84 1.60
CA ASP A 48 2.42 8.82 2.55
C ASP A 48 1.94 9.32 3.92
N LEU A 49 1.95 8.44 4.92
CA LEU A 49 1.56 8.78 6.28
C LEU A 49 2.77 8.94 7.21
N GLY A 50 2.66 9.88 8.15
CA GLY A 50 3.70 10.15 9.14
C GLY A 50 4.08 8.90 9.94
N GLY A 51 5.39 8.62 10.04
CA GLY A 51 5.92 7.44 10.73
C GLY A 51 6.23 7.64 12.21
N GLN A 52 6.13 8.88 12.71
CA GLN A 52 6.37 9.22 14.11
C GLN A 52 5.30 8.59 14.99
N PRO A 53 5.64 8.06 16.19
CA PRO A 53 4.69 7.38 17.06
C PRO A 53 3.36 8.14 17.27
N GLY A 54 3.41 9.46 17.48
CA GLY A 54 2.22 10.30 17.67
C GLY A 54 1.35 10.48 16.41
N LEU A 55 1.92 10.29 15.21
CA LEU A 55 1.21 10.38 13.93
C LEU A 55 0.65 9.02 13.47
N ARG A 56 1.01 7.90 14.10
CA ARG A 56 0.52 6.57 13.69
C ARG A 56 -0.97 6.37 13.99
N THR A 57 -1.54 7.21 14.84
CA THR A 57 -2.98 7.20 15.20
C THR A 57 -3.88 7.55 14.02
N ILE A 58 -3.39 8.26 13.01
CA ILE A 58 -4.21 8.59 11.83
C ILE A 58 -4.20 7.48 10.77
N TRP A 59 -3.34 6.45 10.91
CA TRP A 59 -3.21 5.38 9.90
C TRP A 59 -4.54 4.65 9.67
N GLU A 60 -5.25 4.36 10.75
CA GLU A 60 -6.54 3.65 10.72
C GLU A 60 -7.61 4.33 9.86
N LYS A 61 -7.55 5.67 9.74
CA LYS A 61 -8.51 6.45 8.96
C LYS A 61 -8.43 6.19 7.46
N TYR A 62 -7.35 5.56 6.98
CA TYR A 62 -7.10 5.31 5.56
C TYR A 62 -7.18 3.82 5.19
N PHE A 63 -7.43 2.94 6.16
CA PHE A 63 -7.39 1.49 5.94
C PHE A 63 -8.56 0.99 5.08
N GLU A 64 -9.76 1.49 5.32
CA GLU A 64 -10.97 1.11 4.58
C GLU A 64 -10.80 1.31 3.07
N GLU A 65 -10.24 2.45 2.67
CA GLU A 65 -10.07 2.81 1.25
C GLU A 65 -8.80 2.23 0.61
N ALA A 66 -7.87 1.68 1.40
CA ALA A 66 -6.61 1.17 0.90
C ALA A 66 -6.81 -0.15 0.13
N HIS A 67 -6.40 -0.18 -1.13
CA HIS A 67 -6.41 -1.38 -1.96
C HIS A 67 -5.23 -2.30 -1.62
N ALA A 68 -4.09 -1.70 -1.25
CA ALA A 68 -2.90 -2.41 -0.79
C ALA A 68 -2.02 -1.55 0.12
N LEU A 69 -1.06 -2.22 0.74
CA LEU A 69 -0.10 -1.62 1.66
C LEU A 69 1.33 -1.74 1.10
N ILE A 70 2.08 -0.66 1.17
CA ILE A 70 3.54 -0.65 1.06
C ILE A 70 4.10 -0.31 2.44
N TYR A 71 4.87 -1.22 3.03
CA TYR A 71 5.50 -1.00 4.33
C TYR A 71 7.02 -0.87 4.17
N VAL A 72 7.56 0.30 4.49
CA VAL A 72 8.99 0.61 4.33
C VAL A 72 9.73 0.43 5.66
N ILE A 73 10.79 -0.38 5.63
CA ILE A 73 11.69 -0.65 6.76
C ILE A 73 13.07 -0.09 6.43
N ASP A 74 13.71 0.56 7.42
CA ASP A 74 15.11 0.97 7.29
C ASP A 74 16.04 -0.18 7.62
N ALA A 75 16.47 -0.94 6.60
CA ALA A 75 17.29 -2.12 6.77
C ALA A 75 18.70 -1.83 7.32
N ALA A 76 19.18 -0.59 7.20
CA ALA A 76 20.48 -0.17 7.74
C ALA A 76 20.45 0.07 9.26
N CYS A 77 19.29 -0.07 9.93
CA CYS A 77 19.15 0.27 11.34
C CYS A 77 18.39 -0.81 12.15
N PRO A 78 19.09 -1.89 12.58
CA PRO A 78 18.46 -3.01 13.28
C PRO A 78 17.81 -2.64 14.62
N SER A 79 18.28 -1.60 15.29
CA SER A 79 17.71 -1.13 16.56
C SER A 79 16.25 -0.68 16.46
N ARG A 80 15.75 -0.38 15.25
CA ARG A 80 14.37 0.03 15.00
C ARG A 80 13.47 -1.10 14.48
N PHE A 81 14.00 -2.31 14.29
CA PHE A 81 13.22 -3.42 13.76
C PHE A 81 12.09 -3.84 14.67
N GLU A 82 12.29 -3.82 15.99
CA GLU A 82 11.22 -4.19 16.93
C GLU A 82 10.06 -3.19 16.87
N ASP A 83 10.35 -1.88 16.79
CA ASP A 83 9.32 -0.85 16.62
C ASP A 83 8.60 -0.99 15.26
N ALA A 84 9.35 -1.25 14.19
CA ALA A 84 8.77 -1.45 12.86
C ALA A 84 7.87 -2.70 12.82
N LYS A 85 8.33 -3.80 13.41
CA LYS A 85 7.57 -5.05 13.51
C LYS A 85 6.31 -4.85 14.34
N SER A 86 6.42 -4.25 15.53
CA SER A 86 5.25 -3.97 16.38
C SER A 86 4.23 -3.06 15.69
N ALA A 87 4.69 -2.04 14.98
CA ALA A 87 3.82 -1.15 14.21
C ALA A 87 3.13 -1.88 13.04
N LEU A 88 3.87 -2.71 12.30
CA LEU A 88 3.31 -3.51 11.21
C LEU A 88 2.28 -4.52 11.73
N GLU A 89 2.56 -5.23 12.83
CA GLU A 89 1.62 -6.17 13.43
C GLU A 89 0.31 -5.50 13.85
N LYS A 90 0.36 -4.27 14.39
CA LYS A 90 -0.85 -3.50 14.72
C LYS A 90 -1.68 -3.16 13.48
N VAL A 91 -1.01 -2.74 12.41
CA VAL A 91 -1.67 -2.45 11.12
C VAL A 91 -2.35 -3.71 10.57
N LEU A 92 -1.65 -4.84 10.57
CA LEU A 92 -2.15 -6.07 9.96
C LEU A 92 -3.27 -6.76 10.74
N ARG A 93 -3.42 -6.45 12.03
CA ARG A 93 -4.54 -6.94 12.86
C ARG A 93 -5.85 -6.19 12.62
N HIS A 94 -5.83 -5.10 11.85
CA HIS A 94 -7.02 -4.30 11.61
C HIS A 94 -7.94 -4.97 10.58
N ASP A 95 -9.22 -5.10 10.91
CA ASP A 95 -10.19 -5.82 10.08
C ASP A 95 -10.36 -5.21 8.68
N ASP A 96 -10.30 -3.88 8.60
CA ASP A 96 -10.35 -3.16 7.32
C ASP A 96 -9.22 -3.52 6.35
N LEU A 97 -8.12 -4.12 6.80
CA LEU A 97 -6.99 -4.51 5.95
C LEU A 97 -6.98 -6.01 5.61
N GLN A 98 -8.00 -6.76 6.02
CA GLN A 98 -8.14 -8.16 5.65
C GLN A 98 -8.15 -8.31 4.12
N GLY A 99 -7.35 -9.26 3.63
CA GLY A 99 -7.20 -9.54 2.19
C GLY A 99 -6.46 -8.47 1.37
N ALA A 100 -6.03 -7.35 1.97
CA ALA A 100 -5.19 -6.38 1.27
C ALA A 100 -3.82 -7.04 0.97
N PRO A 101 -3.25 -6.91 -0.24
CA PRO A 101 -1.87 -7.30 -0.49
C PRO A 101 -0.88 -6.41 0.28
N LEU A 102 0.28 -6.97 0.66
CA LEU A 102 1.36 -6.20 1.30
C LEU A 102 2.69 -6.36 0.57
N LEU A 103 3.31 -5.23 0.28
CA LEU A 103 4.69 -5.15 -0.15
C LEU A 103 5.53 -4.58 0.99
N ILE A 104 6.47 -5.36 1.50
CA ILE A 104 7.47 -4.92 2.47
C ILE A 104 8.74 -4.54 1.69
N LEU A 105 9.16 -3.30 1.85
CA LEU A 105 10.37 -2.75 1.24
C LEU A 105 11.46 -2.59 2.30
N ALA A 106 12.51 -3.41 2.19
CA ALA A 106 13.73 -3.26 2.97
C ALA A 106 14.61 -2.20 2.30
N ASN A 107 14.48 -0.96 2.76
CA ASN A 107 15.19 0.20 2.19
C ASN A 107 16.62 0.31 2.74
N LYS A 108 17.52 0.89 1.93
CA LYS A 108 18.94 1.19 2.26
C LYS A 108 19.85 -0.05 2.36
N GLN A 109 19.52 -1.13 1.67
CA GLN A 109 20.35 -2.34 1.64
C GLN A 109 20.71 -2.74 0.21
N MET A 110 21.98 -3.11 -0.01
CA MET A 110 22.47 -3.64 -1.29
C MET A 110 22.54 -5.19 -1.35
N LYS A 111 22.47 -5.90 -0.22
CA LYS A 111 22.60 -7.37 -0.16
C LYS A 111 21.63 -7.97 0.86
N LEU A 112 20.69 -8.77 0.37
CA LEU A 112 19.57 -9.37 1.12
C LEU A 112 20.03 -10.59 1.95
N ASP A 113 20.94 -10.40 2.91
CA ASP A 113 21.33 -11.48 3.82
C ASP A 113 21.13 -11.03 5.26
N ARG A 114 20.08 -11.59 5.87
CA ARG A 114 19.62 -11.39 7.26
C ARG A 114 18.67 -10.22 7.44
N TYR A 115 17.67 -10.48 8.29
CA TYR A 115 16.66 -9.57 8.82
C TYR A 115 15.37 -9.44 8.00
N LEU A 116 14.50 -10.44 8.15
CA LEU A 116 13.33 -10.34 9.02
C LEU A 116 12.75 -11.75 9.09
N ASP A 117 12.99 -12.47 10.18
CA ASP A 117 12.30 -13.75 10.43
C ASP A 117 10.86 -13.41 10.84
N LEU A 118 10.08 -12.96 9.85
CA LEU A 118 8.65 -12.68 9.96
C LEU A 118 7.93 -14.02 10.11
N LYS A 119 8.12 -14.66 11.25
CA LYS A 119 7.38 -15.86 11.65
C LYS A 119 5.89 -15.52 11.56
N LYS A 120 5.21 -16.15 10.60
CA LYS A 120 3.76 -16.12 10.40
C LYS A 120 3.18 -14.71 10.48
N LEU A 121 3.51 -13.88 9.49
CA LEU A 121 2.48 -12.93 9.04
C LEU A 121 1.30 -13.78 8.54
N ASP A 122 0.08 -13.31 8.84
CA ASP A 122 -1.21 -13.89 8.47
C ASP A 122 -1.23 -14.51 7.05
N GLU A 123 -2.16 -15.42 6.73
CA GLU A 123 -2.24 -16.18 5.46
C GLU A 123 -2.34 -15.33 4.16
N ARG A 124 -2.27 -14.00 4.30
CA ARG A 124 -2.32 -13.02 3.21
C ARG A 124 -1.09 -13.03 2.31
N VAL A 125 -1.31 -12.60 1.07
CA VAL A 125 -0.24 -12.42 0.08
C VAL A 125 0.66 -11.28 0.51
N TYR A 126 1.92 -11.60 0.83
CA TYR A 126 2.96 -10.63 1.10
C TYR A 126 4.16 -10.83 0.17
N MET A 127 4.84 -9.73 -0.11
CA MET A 127 6.07 -9.68 -0.91
C MET A 127 7.13 -8.95 -0.11
N PHE A 128 8.37 -9.41 -0.21
CA PHE A 128 9.51 -8.81 0.48
C PHE A 128 10.61 -8.52 -0.53
N GLU A 129 11.00 -7.25 -0.66
CA GLU A 129 11.95 -6.80 -1.68
C GLU A 129 12.96 -5.82 -1.05
N ALA A 130 14.25 -5.98 -1.38
CA ALA A 130 15.26 -4.98 -1.03
C ALA A 130 15.27 -3.86 -2.08
N VAL A 131 15.32 -2.62 -1.61
CA VAL A 131 15.31 -1.43 -2.46
C VAL A 131 16.29 -0.36 -2.00
N SER A 132 16.71 0.48 -2.95
CA SER A 132 17.39 1.74 -2.65
C SER A 132 16.48 2.89 -3.06
N ALA A 133 15.86 3.56 -2.09
CA ALA A 133 15.06 4.77 -2.36
C ALA A 133 15.90 5.91 -2.94
N TYR A 134 17.19 5.96 -2.59
CA TYR A 134 18.13 6.96 -3.09
C TYR A 134 18.34 6.78 -4.62
N ASP A 135 18.74 5.59 -5.04
CA ASP A 135 19.04 5.29 -6.45
C ASP A 135 17.78 4.97 -7.27
N GLY A 136 16.66 4.65 -6.61
CA GLY A 136 15.44 4.16 -7.26
C GLY A 136 15.47 2.67 -7.60
N MET A 137 16.53 1.95 -7.22
CA MET A 137 16.74 0.54 -7.58
C MET A 137 15.72 -0.37 -6.90
N GLY A 138 15.12 -1.28 -7.68
CA GLY A 138 14.15 -2.28 -7.22
C GLY A 138 12.74 -1.73 -6.96
N ILE A 139 12.57 -0.41 -6.85
CA ILE A 139 11.26 0.20 -6.53
C ILE A 139 10.23 -0.08 -7.62
N LYS A 140 10.62 0.12 -8.89
CA LYS A 140 9.70 0.00 -10.02
C LYS A 140 9.22 -1.45 -10.18
N GLU A 141 10.14 -2.40 -10.08
CA GLU A 141 9.90 -3.82 -10.20
C GLU A 141 9.02 -4.32 -9.06
N SER A 142 9.33 -3.89 -7.82
CA SER A 142 8.55 -4.24 -6.63
C SER A 142 7.12 -3.73 -6.70
N VAL A 143 6.93 -2.46 -7.07
CA VAL A 143 5.60 -1.87 -7.22
C VAL A 143 4.86 -2.55 -8.37
N LYS A 144 5.52 -2.84 -9.50
CA LYS A 144 4.89 -3.56 -10.62
C LYS A 144 4.36 -4.94 -10.21
N ARG A 145 5.14 -5.71 -9.46
CA ARG A 145 4.71 -7.00 -8.93
C ARG A 145 3.53 -6.84 -7.97
N LEU A 146 3.51 -5.78 -7.15
CA LEU A 146 2.34 -5.46 -6.30
C LEU A 146 1.10 -5.15 -7.15
N MET A 147 1.25 -4.43 -8.27
CA MET A 147 0.15 -4.16 -9.20
C MET A 147 -0.48 -5.44 -9.74
N GLU A 148 0.34 -6.38 -10.19
CA GLU A 148 -0.13 -7.66 -10.73
C GLU A 148 -0.93 -8.47 -9.69
N VAL A 149 -0.55 -8.41 -8.42
CA VAL A 149 -1.29 -9.04 -7.31
C VAL A 149 -2.58 -8.27 -6.99
N MET A 150 -2.51 -6.94 -6.94
CA MET A 150 -3.66 -6.09 -6.63
C MET A 150 -4.77 -6.21 -7.67
N GLU A 151 -4.43 -6.25 -8.95
CA GLU A 151 -5.39 -6.39 -10.04
C GLU A 151 -6.18 -7.71 -9.97
N ARG A 152 -5.61 -8.74 -9.33
CA ARG A 152 -6.23 -10.05 -9.14
C ARG A 152 -6.86 -10.22 -7.76
N SER A 153 -6.78 -9.21 -6.89
CA SER A 153 -7.30 -9.30 -5.53
C SER A 153 -8.81 -9.02 -5.50
N LYS A 154 -9.55 -9.90 -4.82
CA LYS A 154 -10.99 -9.73 -4.53
C LYS A 154 -11.28 -8.40 -3.84
N ARG A 155 -10.36 -7.92 -3.00
CA ARG A 155 -10.49 -6.64 -2.30
C ARG A 155 -10.61 -5.47 -3.29
N THR A 156 -9.75 -5.46 -4.32
CA THR A 156 -9.77 -4.44 -5.37
C THR A 156 -11.11 -4.44 -6.09
N GLU A 157 -11.66 -5.62 -6.39
CA GLU A 157 -12.98 -5.75 -7.01
C GLU A 157 -14.09 -5.19 -6.10
N MET A 158 -14.06 -5.51 -4.81
CA MET A 158 -15.02 -5.01 -3.82
C MET A 158 -14.97 -3.49 -3.67
N LEU A 159 -13.76 -2.91 -3.54
CA LEU A 159 -13.59 -1.46 -3.40
C LEU A 159 -14.05 -0.70 -4.65
N ARG A 160 -13.78 -1.24 -5.84
CA ARG A 160 -14.29 -0.70 -7.11
C ARG A 160 -15.81 -0.77 -7.21
N ALA A 161 -16.41 -1.88 -6.76
CA ALA A 161 -17.86 -2.02 -6.71
C ALA A 161 -18.50 -1.01 -5.74
N CYS A 162 -17.94 -0.84 -4.54
CA CYS A 162 -18.41 0.13 -3.55
C CYS A 162 -18.32 1.58 -4.06
N ALA A 163 -17.21 1.97 -4.68
CA ALA A 163 -17.04 3.31 -5.26
C ALA A 163 -18.06 3.63 -6.37
N GLY A 164 -18.53 2.60 -7.09
CA GLY A 164 -19.60 2.71 -8.09
C GLY A 164 -20.99 2.93 -7.47
N VAL A 165 -21.23 2.46 -6.24
CA VAL A 165 -22.54 2.55 -5.56
C VAL A 165 -22.75 3.93 -4.91
N THR A 166 -21.70 4.57 -4.38
CA THR A 166 -21.80 5.86 -3.68
C THR A 166 -22.21 7.01 -4.61
N THR A 167 -21.94 6.90 -5.91
CA THR A 167 -22.36 7.92 -6.90
C THR A 167 -23.82 7.79 -7.35
N GLY A 168 -24.56 6.78 -6.87
CA GLY A 168 -25.97 6.53 -7.21
C GLY A 168 -27.00 6.93 -6.14
N ARG A 169 -26.59 7.45 -4.98
CA ARG A 169 -27.52 7.85 -3.88
C ARG A 169 -27.82 9.37 -3.81
N GLY A 170 -27.45 10.12 -4.84
CA GLY A 170 -27.68 11.57 -4.92
C GLY A 170 -28.34 12.00 -6.22
N ALA A 171 -29.50 11.42 -6.55
CA ALA A 171 -30.40 11.90 -7.60
C ALA A 171 -31.85 11.64 -7.20
#